data_AF-A0A448Z9G6-F1
#
_entry.id   AF-A0A448Z9G6-F1
#
_cell.length_a   1.000
_cell.length_b   1.000
_cell.length_c   1.000
_cell.angle_alpha   90.00
_cell.angle_beta   90.00
_cell.angle_gamma   90.00
#
_symmetry.space_group_name_H-M   'P 1'
#
loop_
_entity.id
_entity.type
_entity.pdbx_description
1 polymer ?
#
loop_
_entity_poly.entity_id
_entity_poly.type
_entity_poly.pdbx_seq_one_letter_code
_entity_poly.pdbx_strand_id
1 'polypeptide(L)'
;MGVKTVLSSIFFLPGTDSFSKNGTDYPTKFRVTLYDSLKRTVMIMNRTIMKRTFGAWMATIFSSSMNGATAFALKFAAENVHTPVGKDGEGAYTAATKGCFDVIDMATPLVLQEISEQHINPDRAFHVADYGTADAGTSLGLLTKVVRSVRKRTSGDDKKEVVIHYEDQLNNEWKSVFNHALGNIKVTDAYNNEIDTPFNLGGVFVEANGVGFHQQCYASGSIDLGVSFTAMHWLSSSPSSLKGSKYMHAARCLDGPPEAEKLQAESDWYKILTARSRELSPGGRFICVNFCVSKEGYFLGQTDVGSSMWDSFAYAWNKLAQDGIINEDEQLGVSFPNYYRTTEEFLAGIERCPDLKLVSAEEKIVRCPYREQYIDSDSKMSAEDYAKTFVPTTRTWSHSTFKTALSDKRSDEEKEKILEQFWSNYEELVAQSPETHGMDYVHSYLVIEKV
;
A
#
# COMPACT_ATOMS: atom_id res chain seq x y z
N MET A 1 43.16 48.96 -12.59
CA MET A 1 43.34 48.49 -13.98
C MET A 1 42.32 47.35 -14.17
N GLY A 2 41.52 47.25 -15.23
CA GLY A 2 41.67 47.75 -16.60
C GLY A 2 42.35 46.67 -17.45
N VAL A 3 41.87 46.25 -18.63
CA VAL A 3 40.95 46.91 -19.60
C VAL A 3 40.13 45.87 -20.41
N LYS A 4 38.88 46.25 -20.77
CA LYS A 4 37.97 45.94 -21.93
C LYS A 4 38.33 44.77 -22.90
N THR A 5 37.42 44.14 -23.67
CA THR A 5 36.30 44.65 -24.52
C THR A 5 35.41 43.43 -24.90
N VAL A 6 34.07 43.34 -24.87
CA VAL A 6 32.90 44.23 -25.17
C VAL A 6 32.43 44.13 -26.65
N LEU A 7 31.09 44.22 -26.86
CA LEU A 7 30.27 44.23 -28.09
C LEU A 7 29.71 42.86 -28.59
N SER A 8 28.47 42.74 -29.07
CA SER A 8 27.27 43.61 -28.93
C SER A 8 25.97 42.97 -29.51
N SER A 9 24.84 43.10 -28.78
CA SER A 9 23.46 43.51 -29.21
C SER A 9 22.78 42.88 -30.45
N ILE A 10 21.46 42.93 -30.72
CA ILE A 10 20.27 43.70 -30.27
C ILE A 10 19.00 42.84 -30.62
N PHE A 11 17.69 43.04 -30.32
CA PHE A 11 16.81 44.14 -29.84
C PHE A 11 15.67 43.58 -28.93
N PHE A 12 14.53 44.30 -28.76
CA PHE A 12 13.45 43.96 -27.79
C PHE A 12 12.07 44.58 -28.17
N LEU A 13 10.96 43.79 -28.07
CA LEU A 13 9.51 44.20 -27.97
C LEU A 13 8.89 45.11 -29.08
N PRO A 14 7.58 45.49 -29.07
CA PRO A 14 6.35 45.03 -28.33
C PRO A 14 5.35 44.28 -29.28
N GLY A 15 4.11 43.82 -28.97
CA GLY A 15 2.89 44.41 -28.35
C GLY A 15 2.01 45.14 -29.40
N THR A 16 0.67 45.12 -29.44
CA THR A 16 -0.42 44.58 -28.56
C THR A 16 -1.75 44.33 -29.34
N ASP A 17 -2.80 43.87 -28.64
CA ASP A 17 -4.25 44.06 -28.91
C ASP A 17 -5.03 43.18 -29.92
N SER A 18 -6.36 43.39 -29.96
CA SER A 18 -7.41 42.39 -30.26
C SER A 18 -8.44 42.86 -31.30
N PHE A 19 -9.24 41.92 -31.87
CA PHE A 19 -10.72 42.00 -32.03
C PHE A 19 -11.31 40.66 -32.56
N SER A 20 -12.56 40.61 -33.04
CA SER A 20 -13.46 39.45 -32.86
C SER A 20 -14.27 38.95 -34.09
N LYS A 21 -14.82 37.72 -33.94
CA LYS A 21 -16.10 37.16 -34.45
C LYS A 21 -16.21 36.41 -35.80
N ASN A 22 -16.88 35.26 -35.71
CA ASN A 22 -17.83 34.59 -36.63
C ASN A 22 -17.35 34.01 -38.00
N GLY A 23 -17.89 32.84 -38.39
CA GLY A 23 -18.01 32.47 -39.83
C GLY A 23 -17.91 31.00 -40.28
N THR A 24 -18.80 30.11 -39.80
CA THR A 24 -19.42 28.95 -40.52
C THR A 24 -18.71 28.12 -41.63
N ASP A 25 -18.94 26.80 -41.52
CA ASP A 25 -19.13 25.76 -42.57
C ASP A 25 -17.97 24.91 -43.16
N TYR A 26 -18.33 23.63 -43.39
CA TYR A 26 -17.56 22.55 -44.03
C TYR A 26 -17.83 22.48 -45.55
N PRO A 27 -16.95 21.81 -46.32
CA PRO A 27 -17.36 20.51 -46.87
C PRO A 27 -16.27 19.42 -46.82
N THR A 28 -16.59 18.21 -47.30
CA THR A 28 -15.84 16.95 -47.01
C THR A 28 -15.14 16.33 -48.24
N LYS A 29 -14.16 15.44 -47.98
CA LYS A 29 -13.37 14.58 -48.92
C LYS A 29 -12.23 15.32 -49.64
N PHE A 30 -10.99 14.85 -49.61
CA PHE A 30 -10.55 13.54 -50.14
C PHE A 30 -9.48 12.82 -49.27
N ARG A 31 -8.76 11.82 -49.83
CA ARG A 31 -8.16 10.69 -49.08
C ARG A 31 -6.73 10.35 -49.58
N VAL A 32 -5.88 9.88 -48.66
CA VAL A 32 -4.56 9.20 -48.87
C VAL A 32 -3.38 10.07 -49.33
N THR A 33 -2.40 10.29 -48.44
CA THR A 33 -0.99 9.81 -48.58
C THR A 33 -0.15 10.24 -47.36
N LEU A 34 0.30 9.28 -46.54
CA LEU A 34 1.35 9.52 -45.51
C LEU A 34 2.19 8.25 -45.26
N TYR A 35 2.60 7.57 -46.32
CA TYR A 35 3.36 6.30 -46.24
C TYR A 35 4.74 6.34 -46.94
N ASP A 36 5.06 7.44 -47.64
CA ASP A 36 6.22 7.53 -48.54
C ASP A 36 7.44 8.28 -47.97
N SER A 37 7.36 8.84 -46.76
CA SER A 37 8.47 9.62 -46.17
C SER A 37 9.63 8.74 -45.65
N LEU A 38 9.34 7.53 -45.14
CA LEU A 38 10.33 6.72 -44.41
C LEU A 38 11.17 5.73 -45.24
N LYS A 39 11.07 5.74 -46.58
CA LYS A 39 11.68 4.71 -47.46
C LYS A 39 12.95 5.12 -48.23
N ARG A 40 13.61 6.22 -47.86
CA ARG A 40 14.74 6.79 -48.65
C ARG A 40 16.15 6.68 -48.06
N THR A 41 16.37 5.98 -46.95
CA THR A 41 17.67 6.00 -46.23
C THR A 41 18.43 4.67 -46.16
N VAL A 42 17.86 3.54 -46.61
CA VAL A 42 18.53 2.22 -46.54
C VAL A 42 18.39 1.43 -47.85
N MET A 43 19.25 1.72 -48.83
CA MET A 43 19.61 0.81 -49.93
C MET A 43 20.88 1.28 -50.65
N ILE A 44 22.02 0.63 -50.39
CA ILE A 44 23.24 0.57 -51.23
C ILE A 44 24.12 -0.56 -50.67
N MET A 45 24.73 -1.35 -51.57
CA MET A 45 25.53 -2.57 -51.29
C MET A 45 24.75 -3.73 -50.61
N ASN A 46 24.94 -5.01 -50.95
CA ASN A 46 25.76 -5.60 -52.02
C ASN A 46 25.05 -6.82 -52.67
N ARG A 47 25.49 -7.27 -53.85
CA ARG A 47 24.75 -8.27 -54.68
C ARG A 47 25.24 -9.72 -54.54
N THR A 48 24.29 -10.63 -54.85
CA THR A 48 24.43 -11.95 -55.55
C THR A 48 24.65 -13.24 -54.72
N ILE A 49 23.66 -14.17 -54.77
CA ILE A 49 23.72 -15.55 -55.35
C ILE A 49 22.54 -16.43 -54.86
N MET A 50 22.06 -17.34 -55.73
CA MET A 50 21.13 -18.49 -55.53
C MET A 50 19.71 -18.31 -54.92
N LYS A 51 18.75 -18.11 -55.84
CA LYS A 51 17.61 -19.02 -56.18
C LYS A 51 16.81 -19.74 -55.07
N ARG A 52 15.49 -19.50 -55.10
CA ARG A 52 14.37 -20.47 -54.92
C ARG A 52 14.45 -21.46 -53.72
N THR A 53 13.96 -21.02 -52.57
CA THR A 53 12.75 -21.56 -51.86
C THR A 53 12.62 -20.86 -50.51
N PHE A 54 11.77 -19.85 -50.34
CA PHE A 54 11.31 -19.37 -49.02
C PHE A 54 10.05 -18.47 -49.11
N GLY A 55 9.07 -18.89 -49.92
CA GLY A 55 7.87 -18.11 -50.26
C GLY A 55 6.62 -18.39 -49.41
N ALA A 56 6.79 -18.83 -48.15
CA ALA A 56 5.65 -19.26 -47.31
C ALA A 56 5.82 -19.04 -45.79
N TRP A 57 6.95 -18.50 -45.32
CA TRP A 57 7.34 -18.57 -43.89
C TRP A 57 7.60 -17.22 -43.20
N MET A 58 7.31 -16.10 -43.86
CA MET A 58 7.51 -14.74 -43.31
C MET A 58 6.20 -14.00 -42.97
N ALA A 59 5.04 -14.62 -43.19
CA ALA A 59 3.73 -14.04 -42.82
C ALA A 59 3.29 -14.41 -41.38
N THR A 60 3.78 -15.53 -40.84
CA THR A 60 3.34 -16.10 -39.55
C THR A 60 4.20 -15.68 -38.36
N ILE A 61 5.38 -15.08 -38.60
CA ILE A 61 6.37 -14.70 -37.58
C ILE A 61 6.25 -13.22 -37.18
N PHE A 62 5.64 -12.38 -38.02
CA PHE A 62 5.44 -10.95 -37.74
C PHE A 62 4.11 -10.60 -37.04
N SER A 63 3.19 -11.56 -36.87
CA SER A 63 1.99 -11.40 -36.04
C SER A 63 2.12 -12.03 -34.64
N SER A 64 3.00 -13.02 -34.49
CA SER A 64 3.22 -13.76 -33.24
C SER A 64 4.23 -13.11 -32.29
N SER A 65 5.17 -12.32 -32.81
CA SER A 65 6.24 -11.69 -32.02
C SER A 65 5.81 -10.41 -31.28
N MET A 66 4.94 -9.57 -31.86
CA MET A 66 4.52 -8.32 -31.21
C MET A 66 3.53 -8.52 -30.06
N ASN A 67 2.57 -9.45 -30.19
CA ASN A 67 1.67 -9.82 -29.08
C ASN A 67 2.43 -10.50 -27.93
N GLY A 68 3.50 -11.25 -28.24
CA GLY A 68 4.39 -11.81 -27.22
C GLY A 68 5.09 -10.72 -26.41
N ALA A 69 5.68 -9.72 -27.08
CA ALA A 69 6.41 -8.65 -26.41
C ALA A 69 5.52 -7.76 -25.52
N THR A 70 4.30 -7.42 -25.97
CA THR A 70 3.36 -6.64 -25.14
C THR A 70 2.78 -7.45 -23.99
N ALA A 71 2.44 -8.74 -24.20
CA ALA A 71 2.00 -9.62 -23.12
C ALA A 71 3.11 -9.92 -22.09
N PHE A 72 4.39 -9.94 -22.51
CA PHE A 72 5.53 -10.11 -21.62
C PHE A 72 5.85 -8.83 -20.84
N ALA A 73 5.66 -7.65 -21.44
CA ALA A 73 5.72 -6.37 -20.73
C ALA A 73 4.57 -6.21 -19.71
N LEU A 74 3.37 -6.68 -20.06
CA LEU A 74 2.23 -6.82 -19.14
C LEU A 74 2.41 -7.96 -18.12
N LYS A 75 3.53 -8.70 -18.14
CA LYS A 75 3.86 -9.72 -17.14
C LYS A 75 4.72 -9.21 -15.99
N PHE A 76 4.93 -7.89 -15.89
CA PHE A 76 4.92 -7.23 -14.59
C PHE A 76 3.48 -7.12 -14.08
N ALA A 77 2.88 -8.28 -13.79
CA ALA A 77 1.91 -8.31 -12.71
C ALA A 77 2.67 -7.92 -11.44
N ALA A 78 2.07 -7.11 -10.57
CA ALA A 78 2.62 -6.94 -9.23
C ALA A 78 2.69 -8.34 -8.60
N GLU A 79 3.88 -8.77 -8.18
CA GLU A 79 4.00 -9.98 -7.36
C GLU A 79 3.22 -9.70 -6.08
N ASN A 80 2.18 -10.50 -5.79
CA ASN A 80 1.33 -10.27 -4.62
C ASN A 80 2.17 -10.47 -3.36
N VAL A 81 2.69 -9.37 -2.80
CA VAL A 81 3.58 -9.39 -1.63
C VAL A 81 2.86 -9.84 -0.36
N HIS A 82 1.54 -9.74 -0.36
CA HIS A 82 0.65 -10.28 0.67
C HIS A 82 -0.47 -11.10 0.00
N THR A 83 -0.94 -12.14 0.70
CA THR A 83 -2.10 -12.95 0.30
C THR A 83 -3.12 -12.90 1.42
N PRO A 84 -4.36 -12.42 1.19
CA PRO A 84 -5.40 -12.37 2.21
C PRO A 84 -5.67 -13.74 2.85
N VAL A 85 -5.99 -13.73 4.15
CA VAL A 85 -6.35 -14.92 4.92
C VAL A 85 -7.87 -15.04 5.11
N GLY A 86 -8.35 -16.26 5.33
CA GLY A 86 -9.77 -16.55 5.59
C GLY A 86 -10.49 -17.17 4.38
N LYS A 87 -11.83 -17.21 4.43
CA LYS A 87 -12.67 -17.61 3.30
C LYS A 87 -13.30 -16.38 2.63
N ASP A 88 -13.53 -16.51 1.33
CA ASP A 88 -14.29 -15.61 0.46
C ASP A 88 -15.59 -15.12 1.13
N GLY A 89 -15.57 -13.88 1.63
CA GLY A 89 -16.68 -13.15 2.24
C GLY A 89 -16.78 -13.18 3.77
N GLU A 90 -15.81 -13.74 4.51
CA GLU A 90 -15.88 -13.92 5.98
C GLU A 90 -15.20 -12.86 6.86
N GLY A 91 -14.49 -11.86 6.31
CA GLY A 91 -13.94 -10.74 7.09
C GLY A 91 -12.82 -11.11 8.08
N ALA A 92 -11.98 -12.09 7.74
CA ALA A 92 -11.05 -12.70 8.68
C ALA A 92 -9.84 -11.84 9.08
N TYR A 93 -9.54 -10.75 8.37
CA TYR A 93 -8.50 -9.79 8.78
C TYR A 93 -9.04 -8.86 9.86
N THR A 94 -10.21 -8.27 9.63
CA THR A 94 -10.97 -7.47 10.60
C THR A 94 -11.24 -8.25 11.90
N ALA A 95 -11.67 -9.51 11.80
CA ALA A 95 -11.95 -10.36 12.96
C ALA A 95 -10.71 -10.70 13.83
N ALA A 96 -9.48 -10.46 13.32
CA ALA A 96 -8.25 -10.94 13.94
C ALA A 96 -7.22 -9.83 14.25
N THR A 97 -7.52 -8.55 14.02
CA THR A 97 -6.52 -7.46 14.11
C THR A 97 -6.91 -6.32 15.05
N LYS A 98 -7.01 -6.61 16.36
CA LYS A 98 -7.44 -5.61 17.37
C LYS A 98 -6.73 -4.27 17.26
N GLY A 99 -5.39 -4.27 17.25
CA GLY A 99 -4.60 -3.04 17.26
C GLY A 99 -4.69 -2.19 16.00
N CYS A 100 -5.22 -2.73 14.90
CA CYS A 100 -5.54 -1.91 13.72
C CYS A 100 -6.72 -0.96 14.01
N PHE A 101 -7.70 -1.37 14.81
CA PHE A 101 -8.74 -0.46 15.30
C PHE A 101 -8.17 0.62 16.23
N ASP A 102 -7.28 0.26 17.15
CA ASP A 102 -6.68 1.20 18.11
C ASP A 102 -5.81 2.27 17.41
N VAL A 103 -5.05 1.87 16.39
CA VAL A 103 -4.29 2.79 15.51
C VAL A 103 -5.23 3.74 14.74
N ILE A 104 -6.37 3.23 14.23
CA ILE A 104 -7.36 4.03 13.50
C ILE A 104 -8.13 4.98 14.44
N ASP A 105 -8.41 4.59 15.68
CA ASP A 105 -9.03 5.49 16.67
C ASP A 105 -8.04 6.55 17.18
N MET A 106 -6.77 6.19 17.42
CA MET A 106 -5.70 7.15 17.71
C MET A 106 -5.46 8.14 16.55
N ALA A 107 -5.68 7.71 15.30
CA ALA A 107 -5.65 8.57 14.13
C ALA A 107 -6.93 9.41 13.94
N THR A 108 -8.06 8.98 14.49
CA THR A 108 -9.38 9.59 14.24
C THR A 108 -9.40 11.10 14.53
N PRO A 109 -8.92 11.62 15.69
CA PRO A 109 -8.93 13.07 15.97
C PRO A 109 -8.21 13.90 14.90
N LEU A 110 -7.08 13.40 14.38
CA LEU A 110 -6.29 14.03 13.34
C LEU A 110 -7.05 14.08 12.01
N VAL A 111 -7.67 12.98 11.60
CA VAL A 111 -8.51 12.92 10.38
C VAL A 111 -9.71 13.87 10.48
N LEU A 112 -10.37 13.94 11.64
CA LEU A 112 -11.51 14.83 11.84
C LEU A 112 -11.11 16.31 11.95
N GLN A 113 -9.92 16.62 12.48
CA GLN A 113 -9.36 17.97 12.44
C GLN A 113 -9.11 18.41 11.00
N GLU A 114 -8.45 17.59 10.18
CA GLU A 114 -8.19 17.91 8.77
C GLU A 114 -9.47 18.06 7.95
N ILE A 115 -10.54 17.32 8.27
CA ILE A 115 -11.88 17.54 7.71
C ILE A 115 -12.49 18.86 8.17
N SER A 116 -12.14 19.35 9.36
CA SER A 116 -12.59 20.65 9.90
C SER A 116 -11.89 21.85 9.24
N GLU A 117 -10.67 21.66 8.73
CA GLU A 117 -9.82 22.72 8.19
C GLU A 117 -9.84 22.79 6.66
N GLN A 118 -9.74 21.66 5.94
CA GLN A 118 -9.60 21.62 4.47
C GLN A 118 -10.75 22.30 3.71
N HIS A 119 -10.55 22.62 2.43
CA HIS A 119 -11.66 23.05 1.56
C HIS A 119 -12.60 21.87 1.25
N ILE A 120 -13.90 22.09 1.39
CA ILE A 120 -14.93 21.15 0.89
C ILE A 120 -15.69 21.88 -0.21
N ASN A 121 -15.61 21.37 -1.44
CA ASN A 121 -16.39 21.88 -2.55
C ASN A 121 -17.89 21.56 -2.30
N PRO A 122 -18.80 22.55 -2.29
CA PRO A 122 -20.21 22.30 -2.02
C PRO A 122 -20.93 21.56 -3.16
N ASP A 123 -20.52 21.79 -4.42
CA ASP A 123 -21.31 21.54 -5.63
C ASP A 123 -21.11 20.15 -6.27
N ARG A 124 -20.19 19.33 -5.76
CA ARG A 124 -20.00 17.91 -6.14
C ARG A 124 -19.96 16.98 -4.91
N ALA A 125 -20.04 15.67 -5.11
CA ALA A 125 -19.80 14.71 -4.02
C ALA A 125 -18.40 14.89 -3.41
N PHE A 126 -18.23 14.50 -2.14
CA PHE A 126 -16.93 14.45 -1.45
C PHE A 126 -16.33 13.04 -1.61
N HIS A 127 -15.09 12.94 -2.07
CA HIS A 127 -14.45 11.66 -2.41
C HIS A 127 -13.39 11.29 -1.37
N VAL A 128 -13.61 10.16 -0.70
CA VAL A 128 -12.68 9.57 0.27
C VAL A 128 -12.05 8.32 -0.35
N ALA A 129 -10.73 8.18 -0.28
CA ALA A 129 -10.02 6.98 -0.72
C ALA A 129 -9.29 6.32 0.46
N ASP A 130 -9.55 5.03 0.69
CA ASP A 130 -8.91 4.19 1.72
C ASP A 130 -7.92 3.24 1.04
N TYR A 131 -6.62 3.58 1.09
CA TYR A 131 -5.56 2.89 0.35
C TYR A 131 -4.91 1.77 1.18
N GLY A 132 -4.99 0.54 0.69
CA GLY A 132 -4.61 -0.67 1.42
C GLY A 132 -5.68 -1.07 2.45
N THR A 133 -6.93 -1.14 2.01
CA THR A 133 -8.11 -1.34 2.86
C THR A 133 -8.26 -2.75 3.45
N ALA A 134 -7.55 -3.75 2.89
CA ALA A 134 -7.78 -5.18 3.16
C ALA A 134 -9.29 -5.53 3.03
N ASP A 135 -9.93 -6.04 4.08
CA ASP A 135 -11.36 -6.36 4.09
C ASP A 135 -12.27 -5.18 4.50
N ALA A 136 -11.75 -3.95 4.57
CA ALA A 136 -12.43 -2.68 4.88
C ALA A 136 -13.12 -2.56 6.26
N GLY A 137 -13.25 -3.63 7.03
CA GLY A 137 -13.99 -3.61 8.30
C GLY A 137 -13.35 -2.72 9.37
N THR A 138 -12.02 -2.64 9.39
CA THR A 138 -11.26 -1.80 10.35
C THR A 138 -11.44 -0.30 10.11
N SER A 139 -11.61 0.15 8.87
CA SER A 139 -11.76 1.57 8.52
C SER A 139 -13.21 2.09 8.60
N LEU A 140 -14.23 1.21 8.58
CA LEU A 140 -15.66 1.58 8.67
C LEU A 140 -15.95 2.61 9.79
N GLY A 141 -15.43 2.35 10.99
CA GLY A 141 -15.70 3.18 12.16
C GLY A 141 -15.17 4.60 12.03
N LEU A 142 -14.03 4.78 11.36
CA LEU A 142 -13.52 6.10 10.99
C LEU A 142 -14.37 6.70 9.86
N LEU A 143 -14.65 5.95 8.79
CA LEU A 143 -15.37 6.45 7.62
C LEU A 143 -16.79 6.93 7.95
N THR A 144 -17.46 6.28 8.91
CA THR A 144 -18.73 6.76 9.51
C THR A 144 -18.57 8.10 10.23
N LYS A 145 -17.46 8.31 10.98
CA LYS A 145 -17.15 9.61 11.60
C LYS A 145 -16.79 10.68 10.54
N VAL A 146 -16.13 10.29 9.44
CA VAL A 146 -15.78 11.16 8.30
C VAL A 146 -17.05 11.70 7.61
N VAL A 147 -17.97 10.83 7.18
CA VAL A 147 -19.22 11.24 6.51
C VAL A 147 -20.04 12.20 7.38
N ARG A 148 -20.19 11.88 8.68
CA ARG A 148 -20.88 12.73 9.66
C ARG A 148 -20.21 14.11 9.81
N SER A 149 -18.88 14.16 9.74
CA SER A 149 -18.10 15.41 9.88
C SER A 149 -18.11 16.29 8.63
N VAL A 150 -18.10 15.69 7.43
CA VAL A 150 -18.28 16.39 6.15
C VAL A 150 -19.66 17.07 6.10
N ARG A 151 -20.74 16.32 6.39
CA ARG A 151 -22.12 16.84 6.42
C ARG A 151 -22.32 17.99 7.40
N LYS A 152 -21.67 17.91 8.57
CA LYS A 152 -21.68 18.98 9.59
C LYS A 152 -21.11 20.31 9.09
N ARG A 153 -20.18 20.30 8.13
CA ARG A 153 -19.61 21.54 7.52
C ARG A 153 -20.43 22.05 6.34
N THR A 154 -21.05 21.17 5.55
CA THR A 154 -21.90 21.55 4.41
C THR A 154 -23.32 21.93 4.85
N SER A 155 -23.41 22.84 5.82
CA SER A 155 -24.65 23.44 6.33
C SER A 155 -25.70 22.47 6.90
N GLY A 156 -25.32 21.23 7.25
CA GLY A 156 -26.23 20.24 7.81
C GLY A 156 -27.22 19.66 6.80
N ASP A 157 -26.92 19.73 5.49
CA ASP A 157 -27.71 19.01 4.51
C ASP A 157 -27.28 17.54 4.44
N ASP A 158 -28.10 16.64 4.99
CA ASP A 158 -27.90 15.18 4.94
C ASP A 158 -27.81 14.64 3.50
N LYS A 159 -28.24 15.44 2.51
CA LYS A 159 -28.05 15.17 1.08
C LYS A 159 -26.60 15.24 0.60
N LYS A 160 -25.61 15.70 1.40
CA LYS A 160 -24.22 15.78 0.93
C LYS A 160 -23.69 14.39 0.60
N GLU A 161 -23.54 14.13 -0.69
CA GLU A 161 -23.04 12.88 -1.24
C GLU A 161 -21.58 12.67 -0.88
N VAL A 162 -21.26 11.45 -0.44
CA VAL A 162 -19.88 11.01 -0.20
C VAL A 162 -19.64 9.73 -0.99
N VAL A 163 -18.56 9.68 -1.76
CA VAL A 163 -18.10 8.45 -2.43
C VAL A 163 -16.90 7.92 -1.66
N ILE A 164 -17.03 6.71 -1.14
CA ILE A 164 -15.95 5.99 -0.45
C ILE A 164 -15.37 4.99 -1.43
N HIS A 165 -14.09 5.17 -1.74
CA HIS A 165 -13.32 4.33 -2.62
C HIS A 165 -12.38 3.46 -1.79
N TYR A 166 -12.60 2.15 -1.81
CA TYR A 166 -11.73 1.18 -1.16
C TYR A 166 -10.68 0.68 -2.17
N GLU A 167 -9.40 0.79 -1.84
CA GLU A 167 -8.28 0.44 -2.73
C GLU A 167 -7.36 -0.59 -2.09
N ASP A 168 -6.91 -1.55 -2.90
CA ASP A 168 -5.99 -2.61 -2.52
C ASP A 168 -5.43 -3.30 -3.78
N GLN A 169 -4.65 -4.36 -3.62
CA GLN A 169 -4.16 -5.18 -4.73
C GLN A 169 -5.29 -5.94 -5.44
N LEU A 170 -5.07 -6.30 -6.72
CA LEU A 170 -6.04 -7.03 -7.56
C LEU A 170 -6.68 -8.24 -6.88
N ASN A 171 -5.87 -9.05 -6.18
CA ASN A 171 -6.29 -10.30 -5.52
C ASN A 171 -6.72 -10.12 -4.05
N ASN A 172 -7.07 -8.90 -3.63
CA ASN A 172 -7.67 -8.64 -2.32
C ASN A 172 -9.06 -9.32 -2.18
N GLU A 173 -9.52 -9.49 -0.94
CA GLU A 173 -10.80 -10.13 -0.63
C GLU A 173 -11.97 -9.13 -0.74
N TRP A 174 -12.28 -8.77 -1.99
CA TRP A 174 -13.31 -7.80 -2.36
C TRP A 174 -14.73 -8.16 -1.89
N LYS A 175 -15.03 -9.44 -1.64
CA LYS A 175 -16.37 -9.84 -1.17
C LYS A 175 -16.59 -9.47 0.28
N SER A 176 -15.56 -9.58 1.13
CA SER A 176 -15.61 -9.03 2.50
C SER A 176 -15.70 -7.51 2.48
N VAL A 177 -14.96 -6.81 1.60
CA VAL A 177 -15.08 -5.35 1.42
C VAL A 177 -16.53 -4.95 1.15
N PHE A 178 -17.21 -5.58 0.17
CA PHE A 178 -18.61 -5.28 -0.09
C PHE A 178 -19.55 -5.73 1.04
N ASN A 179 -19.28 -6.85 1.71
CA ASN A 179 -20.11 -7.33 2.83
C ASN A 179 -20.07 -6.39 4.04
N HIS A 180 -18.89 -5.88 4.38
CA HIS A 180 -18.69 -4.90 5.45
C HIS A 180 -19.21 -3.52 5.05
N ALA A 181 -18.79 -3.00 3.89
CA ALA A 181 -19.14 -1.66 3.45
C ALA A 181 -20.64 -1.48 3.18
N LEU A 182 -21.35 -2.50 2.70
CA LEU A 182 -22.81 -2.45 2.49
C LEU A 182 -23.62 -2.93 3.69
N GLY A 183 -22.98 -3.40 4.77
CA GLY A 183 -23.66 -3.86 5.99
C GLY A 183 -24.35 -5.22 5.87
N ASN A 184 -23.98 -6.05 4.89
CA ASN A 184 -24.45 -7.45 4.78
C ASN A 184 -23.95 -8.30 5.95
N ILE A 185 -22.76 -7.97 6.48
CA ILE A 185 -22.16 -8.57 7.67
C ILE A 185 -21.93 -7.46 8.69
N LYS A 186 -22.35 -7.69 9.94
CA LYS A 186 -22.05 -6.79 11.07
C LYS A 186 -20.56 -6.88 11.39
N VAL A 187 -19.90 -5.73 11.45
CA VAL A 187 -18.54 -5.61 11.99
C VAL A 187 -18.62 -5.19 13.45
N THR A 188 -17.74 -5.75 14.28
CA THR A 188 -17.43 -5.21 15.61
C THR A 188 -15.99 -4.72 15.67
N ASP A 189 -15.72 -3.81 16.60
CA ASP A 189 -14.35 -3.45 16.94
C ASP A 189 -13.62 -4.56 17.72
N ALA A 190 -12.37 -4.27 18.11
CA ALA A 190 -11.49 -5.07 18.95
C ALA A 190 -12.08 -5.51 20.32
N TYR A 191 -13.20 -4.91 20.73
CA TYR A 191 -13.82 -4.99 22.05
C TYR A 191 -15.28 -5.49 22.00
N ASN A 192 -15.75 -5.93 20.83
CA ASN A 192 -17.11 -6.38 20.51
C ASN A 192 -18.19 -5.28 20.46
N ASN A 193 -17.81 -4.00 20.32
CA ASN A 193 -18.79 -2.94 20.03
C ASN A 193 -19.18 -2.98 18.55
N GLU A 194 -20.47 -2.96 18.23
CA GLU A 194 -20.94 -2.98 16.84
C GLU A 194 -20.62 -1.65 16.12
N ILE A 195 -20.10 -1.75 14.89
CA ILE A 195 -19.73 -0.60 14.06
C ILE A 195 -20.79 -0.36 12.97
N ASP A 196 -21.42 0.81 13.01
CA ASP A 196 -22.22 1.35 11.90
C ASP A 196 -21.36 1.45 10.62
N THR A 197 -21.79 0.82 9.52
CA THR A 197 -21.28 1.17 8.19
C THR A 197 -21.71 2.59 7.78
N PRO A 198 -20.84 3.37 7.10
CA PRO A 198 -21.21 4.69 6.58
C PRO A 198 -22.33 4.60 5.53
N PHE A 199 -22.53 3.46 4.87
CA PHE A 199 -23.60 3.26 3.88
C PHE A 199 -25.01 3.47 4.47
N ASN A 200 -25.21 3.07 5.74
CA ASN A 200 -26.48 3.23 6.46
C ASN A 200 -26.86 4.70 6.72
N LEU A 201 -25.95 5.65 6.50
CA LEU A 201 -26.22 7.10 6.60
C LEU A 201 -26.98 7.65 5.38
N GLY A 202 -27.15 6.86 4.31
CA GLY A 202 -27.76 7.27 3.05
C GLY A 202 -26.93 8.31 2.29
N GLY A 203 -27.08 8.40 0.96
CA GLY A 203 -26.27 9.32 0.14
C GLY A 203 -24.76 9.04 0.23
N VAL A 204 -24.39 7.79 0.50
CA VAL A 204 -23.02 7.30 0.53
C VAL A 204 -22.89 6.22 -0.54
N PHE A 205 -21.89 6.36 -1.40
CA PHE A 205 -21.60 5.43 -2.49
C PHE A 205 -20.33 4.66 -2.16
N VAL A 206 -20.28 3.39 -2.54
CA VAL A 206 -19.18 2.47 -2.27
C VAL A 206 -18.58 2.00 -3.59
N GLU A 207 -17.31 2.31 -3.81
CA GLU A 207 -16.52 1.90 -4.98
C GLU A 207 -15.29 1.09 -4.53
N ALA A 208 -14.77 0.23 -5.41
CA ALA A 208 -13.63 -0.64 -5.13
C ALA A 208 -12.61 -0.60 -6.28
N ASN A 209 -11.31 -0.60 -5.96
CA ASN A 209 -10.23 -0.38 -6.93
C ASN A 209 -9.03 -1.33 -6.68
N GLY A 210 -8.77 -2.21 -7.64
CA GLY A 210 -7.72 -3.25 -7.54
C GLY A 210 -6.38 -2.93 -8.22
N VAL A 211 -5.99 -1.66 -8.29
CA VAL A 211 -4.79 -1.20 -9.03
C VAL A 211 -3.49 -1.29 -8.22
N GLY A 212 -3.54 -1.21 -6.88
CA GLY A 212 -2.39 -1.17 -5.99
C GLY A 212 -1.77 0.23 -5.84
N PHE A 213 -1.75 0.75 -4.62
CA PHE A 213 -1.35 2.12 -4.28
C PHE A 213 0.05 2.56 -4.73
N HIS A 214 0.94 1.65 -5.12
CA HIS A 214 2.21 1.98 -5.79
C HIS A 214 2.02 2.61 -7.18
N GLN A 215 0.78 2.68 -7.69
CA GLN A 215 0.38 3.28 -8.95
C GLN A 215 -0.69 4.38 -8.75
N GLN A 216 -1.07 5.04 -9.84
CA GLN A 216 -2.23 5.93 -9.88
C GLN A 216 -3.50 5.08 -10.07
N CYS A 217 -4.34 5.05 -9.03
CA CYS A 217 -5.59 4.30 -8.94
C CYS A 217 -6.78 5.15 -9.40
N TYR A 218 -6.74 6.48 -9.22
CA TYR A 218 -7.88 7.38 -9.48
C TYR A 218 -7.61 8.46 -10.55
N ALA A 219 -8.68 9.13 -10.98
CA ALA A 219 -8.59 10.24 -11.92
C ALA A 219 -7.89 11.46 -11.27
N SER A 220 -7.24 12.28 -12.09
CA SER A 220 -6.52 13.44 -11.57
C SER A 220 -7.48 14.47 -10.97
N GLY A 221 -7.23 14.89 -9.73
CA GLY A 221 -8.05 15.83 -8.96
C GLY A 221 -9.36 15.27 -8.41
N SER A 222 -9.63 13.96 -8.48
CA SER A 222 -10.92 13.37 -8.07
C SER A 222 -11.05 13.01 -6.60
N ILE A 223 -10.00 13.03 -5.79
CA ILE A 223 -10.02 12.65 -4.36
C ILE A 223 -9.90 13.89 -3.48
N ASP A 224 -10.76 14.04 -2.47
CA ASP A 224 -10.65 15.11 -1.47
C ASP A 224 -9.81 14.67 -0.27
N LEU A 225 -10.07 13.46 0.23
CA LEU A 225 -9.41 12.88 1.39
C LEU A 225 -8.90 11.47 1.07
N GLY A 226 -7.58 11.33 0.95
CA GLY A 226 -6.92 10.03 1.03
C GLY A 226 -6.62 9.67 2.49
N VAL A 227 -6.86 8.42 2.87
CA VAL A 227 -6.40 7.82 4.13
C VAL A 227 -5.71 6.50 3.85
N SER A 228 -4.73 6.12 4.68
CA SER A 228 -4.08 4.81 4.61
C SER A 228 -3.53 4.43 5.97
N PHE A 229 -3.85 3.21 6.41
CA PHE A 229 -3.48 2.69 7.72
C PHE A 229 -2.75 1.36 7.55
N THR A 230 -1.51 1.27 8.04
CA THR A 230 -0.79 -0.01 8.13
C THR A 230 -0.62 -0.72 6.76
N ALA A 231 -0.44 0.04 5.67
CA ALA A 231 -0.32 -0.52 4.31
C ALA A 231 0.98 -0.15 3.57
N MET A 232 1.39 1.12 3.57
CA MET A 232 2.45 1.60 2.66
C MET A 232 3.89 1.23 3.04
N HIS A 233 4.07 0.27 3.96
CA HIS A 233 5.33 -0.42 4.26
C HIS A 233 5.54 -1.68 3.41
N TRP A 234 4.49 -2.22 2.78
CA TRP A 234 4.61 -3.27 1.77
C TRP A 234 5.29 -2.71 0.52
N LEU A 235 6.36 -3.38 0.07
CA LEU A 235 7.11 -3.02 -1.13
C LEU A 235 6.36 -3.47 -2.40
N SER A 236 6.58 -2.83 -3.54
CA SER A 236 5.98 -3.23 -4.83
C SER A 236 6.67 -4.45 -5.46
N SER A 237 7.80 -4.87 -4.89
CA SER A 237 8.65 -6.01 -5.30
C SER A 237 9.57 -6.35 -4.13
N SER A 238 9.98 -7.61 -3.96
CA SER A 238 10.84 -8.04 -2.84
C SER A 238 12.29 -8.24 -3.27
N PRO A 239 13.25 -7.38 -2.88
CA PRO A 239 14.66 -7.58 -3.23
C PRO A 239 15.25 -8.88 -2.64
N SER A 240 14.65 -9.39 -1.57
CA SER A 240 14.99 -10.67 -0.94
C SER A 240 16.44 -10.77 -0.44
N SER A 241 17.11 -9.64 -0.13
CA SER A 241 18.51 -9.61 0.29
C SER A 241 18.77 -10.30 1.64
N LEU A 242 17.70 -10.58 2.39
CA LEU A 242 17.74 -11.27 3.67
C LEU A 242 17.75 -12.81 3.52
N LYS A 243 17.57 -13.36 2.31
CA LYS A 243 17.71 -14.81 2.09
C LYS A 243 19.17 -15.24 2.31
N GLY A 244 19.38 -16.25 3.16
CA GLY A 244 20.69 -16.62 3.67
C GLY A 244 21.13 -15.83 4.92
N SER A 245 20.30 -14.92 5.44
CA SER A 245 20.55 -14.17 6.67
C SER A 245 19.83 -14.80 7.87
N LYS A 246 20.32 -14.49 9.08
CA LYS A 246 19.63 -14.76 10.34
C LYS A 246 18.48 -13.78 10.64
N TYR A 247 18.35 -12.71 9.87
CA TYR A 247 17.35 -11.66 10.07
C TYR A 247 16.23 -11.82 9.04
N MET A 248 14.97 -11.89 9.50
CA MET A 248 13.80 -12.04 8.61
C MET A 248 13.28 -10.71 8.06
N HIS A 249 13.58 -9.58 8.72
CA HIS A 249 13.06 -8.25 8.40
C HIS A 249 14.14 -7.17 8.47
N ALA A 250 14.08 -6.19 7.56
CA ALA A 250 15.16 -5.22 7.36
C ALA A 250 15.44 -4.36 8.61
N ALA A 251 14.39 -3.90 9.32
CA ALA A 251 14.53 -3.11 10.54
C ALA A 251 15.17 -3.86 11.72
N ARG A 252 15.29 -5.20 11.66
CA ARG A 252 15.92 -6.02 12.71
C ARG A 252 17.44 -6.09 12.58
N CYS A 253 17.99 -5.70 11.42
CA CYS A 253 19.41 -5.77 11.09
C CYS A 253 20.22 -4.72 11.88
N LEU A 254 21.20 -5.17 12.67
CA LEU A 254 21.97 -4.28 13.58
C LEU A 254 22.86 -3.27 12.86
N ASP A 255 23.34 -3.61 11.65
CA ASP A 255 24.17 -2.74 10.81
C ASP A 255 23.34 -1.78 9.93
N GLY A 256 22.02 -1.72 10.14
CA GLY A 256 21.04 -1.04 9.30
C GLY A 256 20.37 -1.97 8.29
N PRO A 257 19.28 -1.50 7.62
CA PRO A 257 18.60 -2.27 6.59
C PRO A 257 19.49 -2.43 5.34
N PRO A 258 19.34 -3.51 4.53
CA PRO A 258 20.13 -3.66 3.32
C PRO A 258 19.74 -2.62 2.25
N GLU A 259 20.72 -2.21 1.45
CA GLU A 259 20.59 -1.10 0.50
C GLU A 259 19.53 -1.36 -0.59
N ALA A 260 19.31 -2.61 -1.01
CA ALA A 260 18.32 -2.91 -2.06
C ALA A 260 16.88 -2.72 -1.55
N GLU A 261 16.57 -3.19 -0.34
CA GLU A 261 15.32 -2.94 0.37
C GLU A 261 15.06 -1.44 0.56
N LYS A 262 16.10 -0.68 0.91
CA LYS A 262 16.03 0.78 1.04
C LYS A 262 15.74 1.48 -0.30
N LEU A 263 16.48 1.15 -1.36
CA LEU A 263 16.27 1.73 -2.70
C LEU A 263 14.88 1.39 -3.26
N GLN A 264 14.38 0.17 -3.00
CA GLN A 264 13.02 -0.23 -3.33
C GLN A 264 11.99 0.59 -2.53
N ALA A 265 12.20 0.75 -1.21
CA ALA A 265 11.30 1.54 -0.35
C ALA A 265 11.26 3.03 -0.71
N GLU A 266 12.39 3.62 -1.12
CA GLU A 266 12.48 4.99 -1.62
C GLU A 266 11.73 5.15 -2.95
N SER A 267 12.00 4.24 -3.90
CA SER A 267 11.33 4.16 -5.20
C SER A 267 9.80 4.08 -5.04
N ASP A 268 9.33 3.20 -4.17
CA ASP A 268 7.90 2.97 -3.92
C ASP A 268 7.23 4.15 -3.23
N TRP A 269 7.89 4.80 -2.26
CA TRP A 269 7.33 5.99 -1.62
C TRP A 269 7.21 7.16 -2.59
N TYR A 270 8.22 7.36 -3.46
CA TYR A 270 8.17 8.38 -4.49
C TYR A 270 7.07 8.10 -5.55
N LYS A 271 6.84 6.83 -5.94
CA LYS A 271 5.71 6.44 -6.80
C LYS A 271 4.36 6.75 -6.13
N ILE A 272 4.18 6.32 -4.87
CA ILE A 272 2.97 6.55 -4.07
C ILE A 272 2.66 8.05 -4.01
N LEU A 273 3.61 8.87 -3.57
CA LEU A 273 3.43 10.32 -3.47
C LEU A 273 3.15 10.97 -4.83
N THR A 274 3.81 10.53 -5.91
CA THR A 274 3.58 11.01 -7.28
C THR A 274 2.19 10.61 -7.81
N ALA A 275 1.61 9.51 -7.33
CA ALA A 275 0.25 9.11 -7.65
C ALA A 275 -0.77 9.92 -6.86
N ARG A 276 -0.65 9.98 -5.52
CA ARG A 276 -1.54 10.76 -4.65
C ARG A 276 -1.56 12.24 -5.05
N SER A 277 -0.42 12.83 -5.41
CA SER A 277 -0.32 14.24 -5.84
C SER A 277 -1.08 14.57 -7.12
N ARG A 278 -1.39 13.58 -7.96
CA ARG A 278 -2.24 13.75 -9.14
C ARG A 278 -3.71 13.58 -8.80
N GLU A 279 -4.04 12.61 -7.96
CA GLU A 279 -5.40 12.23 -7.61
C GLU A 279 -6.09 13.22 -6.68
N LEU A 280 -5.34 13.84 -5.76
CA LEU A 280 -5.88 14.84 -4.84
C LEU A 280 -6.35 16.11 -5.57
N SER A 281 -7.57 16.55 -5.25
CA SER A 281 -8.05 17.91 -5.54
C SER A 281 -7.16 18.95 -4.84
N PRO A 282 -7.00 20.17 -5.39
CA PRO A 282 -6.29 21.26 -4.70
C PRO A 282 -6.86 21.55 -3.32
N GLY A 283 -6.00 21.64 -2.29
CA GLY A 283 -6.39 21.73 -0.88
C GLY A 283 -6.86 20.40 -0.27
N GLY A 284 -6.91 19.32 -1.05
CA GLY A 284 -7.19 17.97 -0.57
C GLY A 284 -6.11 17.45 0.38
N ARG A 285 -6.45 16.41 1.14
CA ARG A 285 -5.63 15.84 2.22
C ARG A 285 -5.29 14.39 1.93
N PHE A 286 -4.06 14.00 2.24
CA PHE A 286 -3.66 12.60 2.33
C PHE A 286 -3.05 12.34 3.71
N ILE A 287 -3.65 11.42 4.46
CA ILE A 287 -3.27 11.08 5.82
C ILE A 287 -2.76 9.64 5.81
N CYS A 288 -1.47 9.47 6.10
CA CYS A 288 -0.80 8.18 6.06
C CYS A 288 -0.31 7.83 7.47
N VAL A 289 -0.86 6.75 8.03
CA VAL A 289 -0.46 6.19 9.33
C VAL A 289 0.20 4.85 9.03
N ASN A 290 1.52 4.85 8.89
CA ASN A 290 2.27 3.68 8.41
C ASN A 290 3.44 3.32 9.34
N PHE A 291 3.81 2.04 9.37
CA PHE A 291 4.89 1.55 10.23
C PHE A 291 6.21 2.26 9.95
N CYS A 292 6.89 2.64 11.04
CA CYS A 292 8.18 3.32 10.99
C CYS A 292 9.21 2.63 11.89
N VAL A 293 10.46 3.08 11.76
CA VAL A 293 11.44 3.00 12.86
C VAL A 293 11.42 4.36 13.55
N SER A 294 11.17 4.39 14.87
CA SER A 294 11.16 5.64 15.65
C SER A 294 12.59 6.14 15.94
N LYS A 295 12.69 7.38 16.42
CA LYS A 295 13.96 7.99 16.86
C LYS A 295 14.69 7.23 17.97
N GLU A 296 13.97 6.45 18.78
CA GLU A 296 14.51 5.55 19.80
C GLU A 296 14.95 4.19 19.24
N GLY A 297 14.68 3.92 17.95
CA GLY A 297 14.95 2.63 17.30
C GLY A 297 13.83 1.59 17.45
N TYR A 298 12.64 1.99 17.91
CA TYR A 298 11.49 1.09 18.05
C TYR A 298 10.77 0.86 16.72
N PHE A 299 10.16 -0.30 16.54
CA PHE A 299 9.35 -0.65 15.36
C PHE A 299 8.30 -1.73 15.71
N LEU A 300 7.51 -2.20 14.74
CA LEU A 300 6.46 -3.21 14.96
C LEU A 300 6.99 -4.42 15.75
N GLY A 301 6.40 -4.66 16.92
CA GLY A 301 6.76 -5.78 17.80
C GLY A 301 8.15 -5.68 18.42
N GLN A 302 8.77 -4.50 18.47
CA GLN A 302 10.03 -4.27 19.19
C GLN A 302 10.08 -2.84 19.76
N THR A 303 9.73 -2.70 21.03
CA THR A 303 9.67 -1.43 21.78
C THR A 303 10.50 -1.51 23.07
N ASP A 304 10.32 -0.55 23.98
CA ASP A 304 10.77 -0.57 25.38
C ASP A 304 10.12 -1.68 26.24
N VAL A 305 9.06 -2.32 25.76
CA VAL A 305 8.27 -3.31 26.52
C VAL A 305 8.31 -4.69 25.86
N GLY A 306 8.85 -5.67 26.60
CA GLY A 306 8.68 -7.09 26.30
C GLY A 306 9.72 -7.73 25.38
N SER A 307 9.36 -8.88 24.81
CA SER A 307 10.15 -9.66 23.86
C SER A 307 10.02 -9.10 22.44
N SER A 308 11.10 -9.09 21.64
CA SER A 308 10.99 -8.81 20.22
C SER A 308 10.17 -9.90 19.52
N MET A 309 9.08 -9.52 18.87
CA MET A 309 8.24 -10.40 18.05
C MET A 309 9.06 -11.10 16.96
N TRP A 310 10.05 -10.41 16.39
CA TRP A 310 10.91 -10.94 15.33
C TRP A 310 11.89 -12.00 15.84
N ASP A 311 12.42 -11.82 17.05
CA ASP A 311 13.27 -12.84 17.69
C ASP A 311 12.43 -14.04 18.13
N SER A 312 11.16 -13.81 18.49
CA SER A 312 10.19 -14.84 18.86
C SER A 312 9.73 -15.68 17.66
N PHE A 313 9.45 -15.04 16.51
CA PHE A 313 9.27 -15.69 15.21
C PHE A 313 10.52 -16.51 14.83
N ALA A 314 11.71 -15.92 14.93
CA ALA A 314 12.96 -16.61 14.62
C ALA A 314 13.15 -17.84 15.51
N TYR A 315 12.84 -17.78 16.81
CA TYR A 315 12.86 -18.94 17.71
C TYR A 315 11.91 -20.05 17.24
N ALA A 316 10.62 -19.73 17.02
CA ALA A 316 9.60 -20.71 16.65
C ALA A 316 9.87 -21.36 15.27
N TRP A 317 10.46 -20.61 14.33
CA TRP A 317 10.90 -21.11 13.03
C TRP A 317 12.16 -21.98 13.15
N ASN A 318 13.16 -21.53 13.90
CA ASN A 318 14.40 -22.29 14.13
C ASN A 318 14.16 -23.61 14.87
N LYS A 319 13.09 -23.71 15.70
CA LYS A 319 12.66 -24.98 16.31
C LYS A 319 12.33 -26.04 15.23
N LEU A 320 11.69 -25.68 14.13
CA LEU A 320 11.43 -26.61 13.01
C LEU A 320 12.71 -27.15 12.36
N ALA A 321 13.77 -26.35 12.30
CA ALA A 321 15.06 -26.76 11.76
C ALA A 321 15.80 -27.69 12.75
N GLN A 322 15.69 -27.41 14.06
CA GLN A 322 16.21 -28.29 15.13
C GLN A 322 15.50 -29.64 15.16
N ASP A 323 14.18 -29.65 14.94
CA ASP A 323 13.35 -30.85 14.83
C ASP A 323 13.50 -31.59 13.47
N GLY A 324 14.29 -31.04 12.53
CA GLY A 324 14.57 -31.62 11.21
C GLY A 324 13.41 -31.57 10.21
N ILE A 325 12.40 -30.72 10.46
CA ILE A 325 11.19 -30.57 9.64
C ILE A 325 11.49 -29.73 8.39
N ILE A 326 12.33 -28.70 8.53
CA ILE A 326 12.83 -27.85 7.45
C ILE A 326 14.36 -27.92 7.36
N ASN A 327 14.91 -27.64 6.18
CA ASN A 327 16.38 -27.60 5.97
C ASN A 327 16.94 -26.16 6.09
N GLU A 328 18.26 -26.00 5.97
CA GLU A 328 18.95 -24.70 6.09
C GLU A 328 18.53 -23.67 5.03
N ASP A 329 18.28 -24.08 3.78
CA ASP A 329 17.80 -23.19 2.71
C ASP A 329 16.39 -22.63 3.03
N GLU A 330 15.54 -23.45 3.66
CA GLU A 330 14.18 -23.07 4.09
C GLU A 330 14.21 -22.26 5.40
N GLN A 331 15.11 -22.61 6.32
CA GLN A 331 15.34 -21.89 7.57
C GLN A 331 15.76 -20.44 7.31
N LEU A 332 16.74 -20.24 6.42
CA LEU A 332 17.28 -18.95 6.02
C LEU A 332 16.55 -18.34 4.80
N GLY A 333 15.48 -18.98 4.31
CA GLY A 333 14.72 -18.53 3.12
C GLY A 333 13.71 -17.42 3.40
N VAL A 334 13.47 -17.08 4.67
CA VAL A 334 12.47 -16.09 5.10
C VAL A 334 13.00 -14.66 4.93
N SER A 335 12.37 -13.90 4.04
CA SER A 335 12.64 -12.47 3.83
C SER A 335 11.33 -11.72 3.64
N PHE A 336 10.95 -10.88 4.60
CA PHE A 336 9.71 -10.12 4.55
C PHE A 336 9.77 -8.98 3.52
N PRO A 337 8.76 -8.81 2.63
CA PRO A 337 8.70 -7.73 1.65
C PRO A 337 8.19 -6.43 2.28
N ASN A 338 8.75 -6.06 3.43
CA ASN A 338 8.35 -4.92 4.24
C ASN A 338 9.56 -4.02 4.51
N TYR A 339 9.33 -2.71 4.52
CA TYR A 339 10.31 -1.73 4.95
C TYR A 339 9.65 -0.66 5.82
N TYR A 340 10.13 -0.55 7.06
CA TYR A 340 9.71 0.48 8.00
C TYR A 340 10.65 1.68 7.84
N ARG A 341 10.14 2.76 7.26
CA ARG A 341 10.92 3.97 7.00
C ARG A 341 11.10 4.76 8.29
N THR A 342 12.21 5.49 8.45
CA THR A 342 12.25 6.54 9.47
C THR A 342 11.33 7.69 9.08
N THR A 343 10.94 8.55 10.04
CA THR A 343 10.20 9.78 9.71
C THR A 343 11.00 10.67 8.75
N GLU A 344 12.32 10.72 8.87
CA GLU A 344 13.20 11.46 7.97
C GLU A 344 13.17 10.92 6.53
N GLU A 345 13.10 9.59 6.33
CA GLU A 345 12.89 8.98 5.01
C GLU A 345 11.50 9.28 4.42
N PHE A 346 10.46 9.32 5.26
CA PHE A 346 9.14 9.77 4.82
C PHE A 346 9.17 11.24 4.36
N LEU A 347 9.78 12.14 5.14
CA LEU A 347 9.89 13.57 4.82
C LEU A 347 10.69 13.82 3.54
N ALA A 348 11.86 13.18 3.39
CA ALA A 348 12.71 13.31 2.21
C ALA A 348 12.00 12.85 0.92
N GLY A 349 11.03 11.94 1.01
CA GLY A 349 10.13 11.60 -0.10
C GLY A 349 9.14 12.71 -0.43
N ILE A 350 8.50 13.31 0.59
CA ILE A 350 7.50 14.38 0.43
C ILE A 350 8.13 15.64 -0.18
N GLU A 351 9.33 16.03 0.27
CA GLU A 351 10.08 17.19 -0.25
C GLU A 351 10.39 17.11 -1.76
N ARG A 352 10.36 15.91 -2.35
CA ARG A 352 10.58 15.68 -3.80
C ARG A 352 9.32 15.87 -4.64
N CYS A 353 8.16 16.02 -4.02
CA CYS A 353 6.88 16.22 -4.68
C CYS A 353 6.41 17.67 -4.45
N PRO A 354 6.74 18.63 -5.33
CA PRO A 354 6.44 20.07 -5.11
C PRO A 354 4.94 20.38 -5.04
N ASP A 355 4.11 19.49 -5.58
CA ASP A 355 2.66 19.47 -5.51
C ASP A 355 2.10 19.06 -4.13
N LEU A 356 2.96 18.60 -3.21
CA LEU A 356 2.59 18.14 -1.88
C LEU A 356 3.35 18.93 -0.80
N LYS A 357 2.66 19.19 0.30
CA LYS A 357 3.18 19.90 1.47
C LYS A 357 2.91 19.07 2.72
N LEU A 358 3.93 18.88 3.56
CA LEU A 358 3.71 18.35 4.91
C LEU A 358 2.91 19.36 5.75
N VAL A 359 1.86 18.89 6.42
CA VAL A 359 1.14 19.65 7.45
C VAL A 359 1.65 19.26 8.83
N SER A 360 1.77 17.95 9.11
CA SER A 360 2.31 17.42 10.36
C SER A 360 2.92 16.02 10.18
N ALA A 361 3.83 15.65 11.09
CA ALA A 361 4.42 14.32 11.21
C ALA A 361 4.64 14.01 12.70
N GLU A 362 4.06 12.92 13.21
CA GLU A 362 4.19 12.47 14.60
C GLU A 362 4.50 10.97 14.68
N GLU A 363 5.49 10.56 15.47
CA GLU A 363 5.74 9.16 15.82
C GLU A 363 4.89 8.77 17.03
N LYS A 364 4.19 7.63 16.98
CA LYS A 364 3.40 7.12 18.12
C LYS A 364 3.53 5.61 18.25
N ILE A 365 3.41 5.15 19.50
CA ILE A 365 3.35 3.73 19.87
C ILE A 365 1.94 3.42 20.36
N VAL A 366 1.29 2.45 19.73
CA VAL A 366 0.05 1.82 20.24
C VAL A 366 0.45 0.51 20.89
N ARG A 367 0.24 0.39 22.21
CA ARG A 367 0.58 -0.84 22.96
C ARG A 367 -0.31 -2.00 22.50
N CYS A 368 0.24 -3.21 22.52
CA CYS A 368 -0.46 -4.40 22.04
C CYS A 368 -1.75 -4.67 22.86
N PRO A 369 -2.96 -4.48 22.32
CA PRO A 369 -4.20 -4.53 23.11
C PRO A 369 -4.45 -5.90 23.72
N TYR A 370 -3.95 -6.97 23.09
CA TYR A 370 -3.97 -8.32 23.66
C TYR A 370 -3.13 -8.38 24.95
N ARG A 371 -1.90 -7.85 24.93
CA ARG A 371 -1.00 -7.89 26.10
C ARG A 371 -1.53 -6.99 27.22
N GLU A 372 -2.00 -5.79 26.88
CA GLU A 372 -2.64 -4.90 27.86
C GLU A 372 -3.87 -5.58 28.50
N GLN A 373 -4.70 -6.28 27.71
CA GLN A 373 -5.82 -7.10 28.22
C GLN A 373 -5.36 -8.29 29.10
N TYR A 374 -4.14 -8.80 28.91
CA TYR A 374 -3.61 -9.90 29.73
C TYR A 374 -3.03 -9.41 31.06
N ILE A 375 -2.30 -8.29 31.07
CA ILE A 375 -1.63 -7.75 32.27
C ILE A 375 -2.53 -6.89 33.16
N ASP A 376 -3.76 -6.59 32.72
CA ASP A 376 -4.78 -5.93 33.54
C ASP A 376 -5.12 -6.77 34.79
N SER A 377 -5.19 -6.13 35.97
CA SER A 377 -5.43 -6.78 37.25
C SER A 377 -6.80 -7.44 37.41
N ASP A 378 -7.81 -7.03 36.64
CA ASP A 378 -9.13 -7.66 36.60
C ASP A 378 -9.21 -8.81 35.58
N SER A 379 -8.15 -9.04 34.80
CA SER A 379 -8.08 -10.10 33.79
C SER A 379 -8.10 -11.51 34.39
N LYS A 380 -8.69 -12.43 33.63
CA LYS A 380 -8.87 -13.85 34.00
C LYS A 380 -8.48 -14.79 32.85
N MET A 381 -7.73 -14.26 31.88
CA MET A 381 -7.24 -14.96 30.71
C MET A 381 -6.13 -15.93 31.12
N SER A 382 -6.16 -17.19 30.66
CA SER A 382 -5.01 -18.09 30.83
C SER A 382 -3.89 -17.72 29.85
N ALA A 383 -2.67 -18.17 30.10
CA ALA A 383 -1.55 -17.95 29.18
C ALA A 383 -1.80 -18.61 27.81
N GLU A 384 -2.52 -19.72 27.81
CA GLU A 384 -2.95 -20.46 26.63
C GLU A 384 -4.08 -19.75 25.86
N ASP A 385 -5.01 -19.09 26.55
CA ASP A 385 -6.04 -18.25 25.92
C ASP A 385 -5.43 -16.96 25.35
N TYR A 386 -4.42 -16.40 26.04
CA TYR A 386 -3.65 -15.28 25.52
C TYR A 386 -2.93 -15.64 24.22
N ALA A 387 -2.16 -16.73 24.20
CA ALA A 387 -1.47 -17.19 23.01
C ALA A 387 -2.44 -17.38 21.81
N LYS A 388 -3.56 -18.07 22.03
CA LYS A 388 -4.57 -18.35 20.99
C LYS A 388 -5.34 -17.13 20.49
N THR A 389 -5.43 -16.06 21.29
CA THR A 389 -6.08 -14.80 20.86
C THR A 389 -5.09 -13.82 20.24
N PHE A 390 -3.85 -13.76 20.73
CA PHE A 390 -2.79 -12.92 20.20
C PHE A 390 -2.23 -13.47 18.87
N VAL A 391 -1.74 -14.71 18.82
CA VAL A 391 -0.99 -15.24 17.66
C VAL A 391 -1.72 -15.07 16.31
N PRO A 392 -3.05 -15.22 16.19
CA PRO A 392 -3.78 -14.90 14.97
C PRO A 392 -3.52 -13.50 14.39
N THR A 393 -3.34 -12.45 15.23
CA THR A 393 -3.04 -11.09 14.73
C THR A 393 -1.68 -10.97 14.04
N THR A 394 -0.77 -11.90 14.32
CA THR A 394 0.55 -11.98 13.68
C THR A 394 0.51 -12.88 12.45
N ARG A 395 -0.28 -13.95 12.50
CA ARG A 395 -0.47 -14.92 11.42
C ARG A 395 -1.14 -14.29 10.19
N THR A 396 -2.11 -13.40 10.38
CA THR A 396 -2.92 -12.83 9.29
C THR A 396 -2.10 -12.19 8.18
N TRP A 397 -1.04 -11.45 8.51
CA TRP A 397 -0.20 -10.75 7.54
C TRP A 397 1.08 -11.52 7.14
N SER A 398 1.61 -12.35 8.04
CA SER A 398 2.93 -12.98 7.86
C SER A 398 2.93 -14.40 7.28
N HIS A 399 1.82 -15.14 7.41
CA HIS A 399 1.76 -16.58 7.09
C HIS A 399 2.20 -16.92 5.66
N SER A 400 1.82 -16.10 4.68
CA SER A 400 2.21 -16.24 3.27
C SER A 400 3.71 -16.03 3.02
N THR A 401 4.39 -15.20 3.83
CA THR A 401 5.85 -15.00 3.74
C THR A 401 6.57 -16.27 4.21
N PHE A 402 6.19 -16.83 5.35
CA PHE A 402 6.74 -18.11 5.83
C PHE A 402 6.44 -19.26 4.86
N LYS A 403 5.23 -19.31 4.28
CA LYS A 403 4.88 -20.31 3.24
C LYS A 403 5.78 -20.22 2.00
N THR A 404 6.16 -19.01 1.61
CA THR A 404 7.01 -18.74 0.43
C THR A 404 8.50 -19.04 0.68
N ALA A 405 8.92 -19.17 1.95
CA ALA A 405 10.27 -19.63 2.29
C ALA A 405 10.44 -21.16 2.17
N LEU A 406 9.35 -21.94 2.22
CA LEU A 406 9.37 -23.39 2.07
C LEU A 406 9.52 -23.81 0.61
N SER A 407 10.27 -24.89 0.35
CA SER A 407 10.67 -25.31 -0.99
C SER A 407 9.47 -25.63 -1.90
N ASP A 408 9.52 -25.15 -3.15
CA ASP A 408 8.51 -25.44 -4.20
C ASP A 408 8.48 -26.90 -4.70
N LYS A 409 9.27 -27.77 -4.07
CA LYS A 409 9.18 -29.22 -4.22
C LYS A 409 8.17 -29.86 -3.26
N ARG A 410 7.75 -29.12 -2.21
CA ARG A 410 6.71 -29.55 -1.26
C ARG A 410 5.33 -29.20 -1.80
N SER A 411 4.34 -30.05 -1.57
CA SER A 411 2.94 -29.73 -1.90
C SER A 411 2.39 -28.63 -0.98
N ASP A 412 1.29 -27.99 -1.36
CA ASP A 412 0.62 -27.01 -0.51
C ASP A 412 0.21 -27.62 0.84
N GLU A 413 -0.29 -28.86 0.86
CA GLU A 413 -0.68 -29.58 2.08
C GLU A 413 0.52 -29.98 2.96
N GLU A 414 1.73 -30.06 2.39
CA GLU A 414 2.96 -30.21 3.16
C GLU A 414 3.42 -28.86 3.73
N LYS A 415 3.36 -27.78 2.93
CA LYS A 415 3.68 -26.42 3.39
C LYS A 415 2.74 -25.98 4.52
N GLU A 416 1.43 -26.23 4.44
CA GLU A 416 0.46 -25.92 5.50
C GLU A 416 0.78 -26.64 6.81
N LYS A 417 1.08 -27.95 6.80
CA LYS A 417 1.39 -28.71 8.04
C LYS A 417 2.65 -28.21 8.75
N ILE A 418 3.64 -27.76 8.00
CA ILE A 418 4.86 -27.15 8.55
C ILE A 418 4.52 -25.82 9.21
N LEU A 419 3.61 -25.04 8.61
CA LEU A 419 3.11 -23.79 9.19
C LEU A 419 2.22 -24.05 10.41
N GLU A 420 1.38 -25.08 10.42
CA GLU A 420 0.64 -25.50 11.63
C GLU A 420 1.59 -25.76 12.80
N GLN A 421 2.69 -26.48 12.58
CA GLN A 421 3.72 -26.69 13.61
C GLN A 421 4.48 -25.40 13.96
N PHE A 422 4.75 -24.50 13.00
CA PHE A 422 5.32 -23.17 13.28
C PHE A 422 4.42 -22.35 14.22
N TRP A 423 3.12 -22.30 13.93
CA TRP A 423 2.16 -21.55 14.73
C TRP A 423 1.96 -22.19 16.11
N SER A 424 1.97 -23.52 16.22
CA SER A 424 2.04 -24.24 17.52
C SER A 424 3.30 -23.87 18.30
N ASN A 425 4.48 -23.88 17.66
CA ASN A 425 5.75 -23.50 18.29
C ASN A 425 5.74 -22.05 18.81
N TYR A 426 5.02 -21.15 18.14
CA TYR A 426 4.91 -19.76 18.54
C TYR A 426 3.84 -19.56 19.63
N GLU A 427 2.69 -20.23 19.56
CA GLU A 427 1.71 -20.27 20.66
C GLU A 427 2.31 -20.85 21.94
N GLU A 428 3.09 -21.93 21.85
CA GLU A 428 3.86 -22.52 22.96
C GLU A 428 4.84 -21.52 23.58
N LEU A 429 5.57 -20.74 22.77
CA LEU A 429 6.52 -19.73 23.25
C LEU A 429 5.80 -18.57 23.95
N VAL A 430 4.72 -18.07 23.34
CA VAL A 430 3.92 -16.97 23.88
C VAL A 430 3.30 -17.35 25.22
N ALA A 431 2.76 -18.56 25.36
CA ALA A 431 2.19 -19.05 26.62
C ALA A 431 3.22 -19.26 27.76
N GLN A 432 4.53 -19.29 27.47
CA GLN A 432 5.57 -19.39 28.50
C GLN A 432 5.92 -18.05 29.16
N SER A 433 5.65 -16.92 28.50
CA SER A 433 5.88 -15.57 29.03
C SER A 433 4.89 -14.57 28.40
N PRO A 434 3.58 -14.74 28.64
CA PRO A 434 2.52 -13.92 28.03
C PRO A 434 2.60 -12.44 28.39
N GLU A 435 3.19 -12.11 29.54
CA GLU A 435 3.45 -10.74 29.99
C GLU A 435 4.58 -10.02 29.23
N THR A 436 5.47 -10.76 28.55
CA THR A 436 6.54 -10.17 27.73
C THR A 436 6.24 -10.22 26.23
N HIS A 437 5.52 -11.22 25.75
CA HIS A 437 5.20 -11.31 24.32
C HIS A 437 4.10 -10.30 23.93
N GLY A 438 4.15 -9.84 22.68
CA GLY A 438 3.18 -8.89 22.15
C GLY A 438 3.63 -8.28 20.84
N MET A 439 2.73 -7.52 20.22
CA MET A 439 2.96 -6.74 19.01
C MET A 439 2.52 -5.31 19.28
N ASP A 440 3.41 -4.52 19.87
CA ASP A 440 3.25 -3.06 19.93
C ASP A 440 3.40 -2.51 18.51
N TYR A 441 2.53 -1.57 18.13
CA TYR A 441 2.51 -0.95 16.81
C TYR A 441 3.24 0.39 16.89
N VAL A 442 4.20 0.62 15.99
CA VAL A 442 5.01 1.85 15.95
C VAL A 442 4.84 2.49 14.57
N HIS A 443 4.21 3.66 14.54
CA HIS A 443 3.77 4.31 13.30
C HIS A 443 4.20 5.77 13.24
N SER A 444 4.50 6.23 12.02
CA SER A 444 4.52 7.66 11.70
C SER A 444 3.14 8.07 11.18
N TYR A 445 2.55 9.05 11.83
CA TYR A 445 1.28 9.68 11.51
C TYR A 445 1.59 10.95 10.69
N LEU A 446 1.37 10.88 9.38
CA LEU A 446 1.69 11.94 8.44
C LEU A 446 0.41 12.59 7.93
N VAL A 447 0.35 13.92 7.92
CA VAL A 447 -0.65 14.69 7.17
C VAL A 447 0.02 15.45 6.05
N ILE A 448 -0.50 15.27 4.84
CA ILE A 448 0.00 15.86 3.61
C ILE A 448 -1.14 16.62 2.92
N GLU A 449 -0.88 17.86 2.51
CA GLU A 449 -1.78 18.73 1.77
C GLU A 449 -1.36 18.79 0.30
N LYS A 450 -2.34 18.71 -0.62
CA LYS A 450 -2.16 19.06 -2.03
C LYS A 450 -2.20 20.59 -2.16
N VAL A 451 -1.13 21.18 -2.70
CA VAL A 451 -1.03 22.64 -2.97
C VAL A 451 -1.48 23.02 -4.39
#